data_AF-A0A4U1IW06-F1
#
_entry.id   AF-A0A4U1IW06-F1
#
_cell.length_a   1.000
_cell.length_b   1.000
_cell.length_c   1.000
_cell.angle_alpha   90.00
_cell.angle_beta   90.00
_cell.angle_gamma   90.00
#
_symmetry.space_group_name_H-M   'P 1'
#
loop_
_entity.id
_entity.type
_entity.pdbx_description
1 polymer ?
#
loop_
_entity_poly.entity_id
_entity_poly.type
_entity_poly.pdbx_seq_one_letter_code
_entity_poly.pdbx_strand_id
1 'polypeptide(L)'
;MSEPVQDLTDLDEAPFGLEYGPAVREAPEYFWTSYLGTLVRYRDDEARPLGEGTAPRRYLEGVPMEMRTCPYAGSRNRHPLPMNVSALRQVTQHWSEVAGGMALLRELYVKHRERGRAEAPLSLTDVWKVSRLGLMLPAYLLRRAHHPLADGEIPAMAAVIYKIMLGLNRVADNQALMAFAAGVYDSVSPLDPATLFAFSEGNDLFIGRHSVCAGTPAMVEETFRIILYGHCTSDYDTALMARLLEPGALEYFNLLMAMDIHKYDFGLRSTLQSYDLARLVDAPGWQDMGALAQAAIDFDQRTMQTSSLAREVAYAGSQARQRVLEGLRQFRDELEEERLSMGAEGFAWAYARAESLAVPPPGHAEALVAFLGRFRQDSPTLRAFADALADYFALERASLWLFETMQHRIDLALGHTPTPLQLVGVDVPKIFGPKLRDLAAELFGLQIEVTSQETLLRKDGHELSLRF
;
A
#
# COMPACT_ATOMS: atom_id res chain seq x y z
N MET A 1 14.10 21.81 19.11
CA MET A 1 13.07 22.47 18.29
C MET A 1 13.51 22.37 16.84
N SER A 2 13.17 21.27 16.19
CA SER A 2 13.41 21.02 14.77
C SER A 2 12.33 21.73 13.95
N GLU A 3 12.72 22.38 12.86
CA GLU A 3 11.80 23.03 11.93
C GLU A 3 10.77 22.03 11.38
N PRO A 4 9.51 22.44 11.16
CA PRO A 4 8.52 21.60 10.51
C PRO A 4 8.94 21.39 9.05
N VAL A 5 8.95 20.14 8.58
CA VAL A 5 9.23 19.78 7.18
C VAL A 5 8.20 20.50 6.30
N GLN A 6 8.63 21.61 5.68
CA GLN A 6 7.77 22.46 4.85
C GLN A 6 7.72 22.04 3.38
N ASP A 7 8.50 21.03 2.99
CA ASP A 7 8.49 20.54 1.61
C ASP A 7 8.42 19.00 1.54
N LEU A 8 7.29 18.48 1.11
CA LEU A 8 7.09 17.04 0.91
C LEU A 8 7.76 16.54 -0.38
N THR A 9 8.42 17.40 -1.17
CA THR A 9 9.25 16.94 -2.31
C THR A 9 10.53 16.24 -1.87
N ASP A 10 11.04 16.51 -0.67
CA ASP A 10 12.25 15.85 -0.15
C ASP A 10 12.02 14.37 0.20
N LEU A 11 10.77 13.98 0.50
CA LEU A 11 10.38 12.58 0.68
C LEU A 11 10.40 11.77 -0.62
N ASP A 12 10.30 12.44 -1.78
CA ASP A 12 10.41 11.82 -3.11
C ASP A 12 11.85 11.88 -3.67
N GLU A 13 12.71 12.77 -3.16
CA GLU A 13 14.14 12.82 -3.50
C GLU A 13 15.04 11.92 -2.66
N ALA A 14 14.57 11.51 -1.47
CA ALA A 14 15.26 10.56 -0.62
C ALA A 14 15.55 9.28 -1.42
N PRO A 15 16.82 8.98 -1.74
CA PRO A 15 17.14 7.74 -2.38
C PRO A 15 16.73 6.65 -1.39
N PHE A 16 15.73 5.85 -1.75
CA PHE A 16 15.28 4.63 -1.05
C PHE A 16 16.43 3.66 -0.67
N GLY A 17 17.70 3.94 -1.04
CA GLY A 17 18.89 3.18 -0.68
C GLY A 17 19.84 3.80 0.34
N LEU A 18 19.68 5.04 0.81
CA LEU A 18 20.60 5.66 1.79
C LEU A 18 19.98 5.94 3.16
N GLU A 19 18.69 6.29 3.25
CA GLU A 19 18.06 6.64 4.53
C GLU A 19 17.41 5.44 5.26
N TYR A 20 17.09 4.39 4.52
CA TYR A 20 16.30 3.28 5.06
C TYR A 20 17.13 2.10 5.58
N GLY A 21 18.47 2.14 5.50
CA GLY A 21 19.36 1.09 6.01
C GLY A 21 19.44 -0.17 5.14
N PRO A 22 20.15 -1.22 5.59
CA PRO A 22 20.39 -2.44 4.81
C PRO A 22 19.12 -3.24 4.52
N ALA A 23 18.13 -3.22 5.43
CA ALA A 23 16.89 -3.99 5.32
C ALA A 23 16.11 -3.72 4.02
N VAL A 24 16.22 -2.53 3.43
CA VAL A 24 15.53 -2.21 2.16
C VAL A 24 16.09 -2.96 0.97
N ARG A 25 17.37 -3.35 1.02
CA ARG A 25 17.97 -4.17 -0.04
C ARG A 25 17.53 -5.62 0.07
N GLU A 26 17.32 -6.09 1.29
CA GLU A 26 16.94 -7.46 1.60
C GLU A 26 15.44 -7.69 1.39
N ALA A 27 14.60 -6.73 1.79
CA ALA A 27 13.14 -6.82 1.71
C ALA A 27 12.47 -5.57 1.09
N PRO A 28 12.78 -5.21 -0.17
CA PRO A 28 12.21 -4.01 -0.80
C PRO A 28 10.69 -3.93 -0.70
N GLU A 29 9.96 -5.04 -0.87
CA GLU A 29 8.48 -5.06 -0.89
C GLU A 29 7.85 -4.50 0.37
N TYR A 30 8.43 -4.81 1.55
CA TYR A 30 7.98 -4.22 2.80
C TYR A 30 8.08 -2.69 2.75
N PHE A 31 9.19 -2.19 2.20
CA PHE A 31 9.47 -0.75 2.16
C PHE A 31 8.74 0.03 1.07
N TRP A 32 8.00 -0.66 0.21
CA TRP A 32 7.18 0.00 -0.80
C TRP A 32 5.93 0.57 -0.14
N THR A 33 5.97 1.88 0.16
CA THR A 33 4.81 2.67 0.62
C THR A 33 3.80 2.86 -0.50
N SER A 34 4.31 3.00 -1.73
CA SER A 34 3.54 2.98 -2.96
C SER A 34 4.39 2.39 -4.09
N TYR A 35 3.75 1.65 -4.99
CA TYR A 35 4.40 1.17 -6.22
C TYR A 35 4.76 2.32 -7.16
N LEU A 36 4.12 3.49 -6.99
CA LEU A 36 4.53 4.74 -7.60
C LEU A 36 5.97 5.07 -7.15
N GLY A 37 6.19 5.33 -5.86
CA GLY A 37 7.48 5.84 -5.37
C GLY A 37 8.68 4.93 -5.60
N THR A 38 8.49 3.61 -5.61
CA THR A 38 9.66 2.70 -5.66
C THR A 38 10.14 2.39 -7.07
N LEU A 39 9.21 2.23 -8.02
CA LEU A 39 9.55 1.81 -9.38
C LEU A 39 9.85 2.98 -10.31
N VAL A 40 9.53 4.22 -9.92
CA VAL A 40 9.64 5.43 -10.78
C VAL A 40 10.99 5.61 -11.46
N ARG A 41 12.08 5.16 -10.84
CA ARG A 41 13.44 5.35 -11.35
C ARG A 41 13.85 4.39 -12.46
N TYR A 42 13.24 3.21 -12.50
CA TYR A 42 13.63 2.19 -13.47
C TYR A 42 13.12 2.58 -14.85
N ARG A 43 13.86 2.19 -15.88
CA ARG A 43 13.60 2.50 -17.28
C ARG A 43 13.22 1.27 -18.06
N ASP A 44 12.40 1.50 -19.07
CA ASP A 44 12.13 0.52 -20.12
C ASP A 44 13.25 0.47 -21.17
N ASP A 45 13.11 -0.46 -22.11
CA ASP A 45 13.99 -0.68 -23.26
C ASP A 45 13.98 0.46 -24.29
N GLU A 46 13.13 1.46 -24.11
CA GLU A 46 13.13 2.73 -24.84
C GLU A 46 13.73 3.88 -24.00
N ALA A 47 14.41 3.53 -22.90
CA ALA A 47 15.05 4.42 -21.94
C ALA A 47 14.10 5.41 -21.25
N ARG A 48 12.79 5.15 -21.22
CA ARG A 48 11.81 5.98 -20.51
C ARG A 48 11.61 5.46 -19.09
N PRO A 49 11.60 6.34 -18.07
CA PRO A 49 11.35 5.92 -16.70
C PRO A 49 9.89 5.50 -16.50
N LEU A 50 9.67 4.49 -15.66
CA LEU A 50 8.35 4.01 -15.28
C LEU A 50 7.50 5.12 -14.63
N GLY A 51 8.15 6.00 -13.86
CA GLY A 51 7.50 7.12 -13.17
C GLY A 51 7.09 8.27 -14.09
N GLU A 52 7.55 8.30 -15.34
CA GLU A 52 7.32 9.44 -16.24
C GLU A 52 7.61 10.77 -15.52
N GLY A 53 6.71 11.74 -15.56
CA GLY A 53 6.90 13.05 -14.92
C GLY A 53 6.98 13.06 -13.39
N THR A 54 6.79 11.92 -12.71
CA THR A 54 7.02 11.79 -11.26
C THR A 54 8.38 11.19 -10.92
N ALA A 55 9.17 10.76 -11.90
CA ALA A 55 10.52 10.27 -11.64
C ALA A 55 11.45 11.43 -11.20
N PRO A 56 12.41 11.19 -10.29
CA PRO A 56 13.37 12.22 -9.89
C PRO A 56 14.12 12.79 -11.09
N ARG A 57 14.40 14.09 -11.07
CA ARG A 57 14.93 14.85 -12.22
C ARG A 57 16.12 14.20 -12.93
N ARG A 58 17.07 13.63 -12.16
CA ARG A 58 18.25 12.93 -12.70
C ARG A 58 17.91 11.74 -13.63
N TYR A 59 16.75 11.10 -13.45
CA TYR A 59 16.28 10.01 -14.29
C TYR A 59 15.48 10.51 -15.51
N LEU A 60 15.12 11.80 -15.53
CA LEU A 60 14.47 12.48 -16.66
C LEU A 60 15.47 13.13 -17.62
N GLU A 61 16.72 13.29 -17.19
CA GLU A 61 17.75 13.93 -18.01
C GLU A 61 17.96 13.16 -19.32
N GLY A 62 17.78 13.87 -20.44
CA GLY A 62 17.92 13.29 -21.78
C GLY A 62 16.69 12.51 -22.29
N VAL A 63 15.63 12.35 -21.48
CA VAL A 63 14.40 11.65 -21.89
C VAL A 63 13.45 12.63 -22.61
N PRO A 64 13.13 12.43 -23.90
CA PRO A 64 12.24 13.35 -24.62
C PRO A 64 10.80 13.33 -24.06
N MET A 65 10.39 14.44 -23.45
CA MET A 65 9.02 14.65 -22.95
C MET A 65 8.38 15.85 -23.62
N GLU A 66 7.50 15.56 -24.58
CA GLU A 66 6.68 16.58 -25.22
C GLU A 66 5.39 16.77 -24.42
N MET A 67 5.26 17.95 -23.82
CA MET A 67 4.13 18.33 -22.98
C MET A 67 3.19 19.25 -23.78
N ARG A 68 1.88 18.95 -23.80
CA ARG A 68 0.87 19.80 -24.46
C ARG A 68 -0.34 20.00 -23.59
N THR A 69 -1.08 21.08 -23.80
CA THR A 69 -2.41 21.24 -23.21
C THR A 69 -3.32 20.09 -23.66
N CYS A 70 -4.02 19.46 -22.72
CA CYS A 70 -4.91 18.34 -23.04
C CYS A 70 -6.11 18.81 -23.89
N PRO A 71 -6.36 18.16 -25.04
CA PRO A 71 -7.47 18.51 -25.93
C PRO A 71 -8.77 17.74 -25.63
N TYR A 72 -8.71 16.71 -24.79
CA TYR A 72 -9.86 15.86 -24.48
C TYR A 72 -10.84 16.57 -23.56
N ALA A 73 -12.14 16.38 -23.80
CA ALA A 73 -13.20 16.89 -22.93
C ALA A 73 -13.10 16.31 -21.50
N GLY A 74 -13.85 16.90 -20.56
CA GLY A 74 -13.85 16.51 -19.15
C GLY A 74 -12.92 17.37 -18.27
N SER A 75 -12.61 16.86 -17.08
CA SER A 75 -11.78 17.50 -16.04
C SER A 75 -10.42 17.97 -16.53
N ARG A 76 -9.83 17.24 -17.49
CA ARG A 76 -8.51 17.55 -18.07
C ARG A 76 -8.53 18.55 -19.22
N ASN A 77 -9.69 18.93 -19.76
CA ASN A 77 -9.75 19.81 -20.93
C ASN A 77 -9.15 21.19 -20.64
N ARG A 78 -8.07 21.55 -21.35
CA ARG A 78 -7.37 22.82 -21.14
C ARG A 78 -6.96 23.08 -19.68
N HIS A 79 -6.77 22.02 -18.91
CA HIS A 79 -6.32 22.11 -17.54
C HIS A 79 -4.92 22.79 -17.49
N PRO A 80 -4.60 23.56 -16.43
CA PRO A 80 -3.28 24.21 -16.30
C PRO A 80 -2.11 23.23 -16.31
N LEU A 81 -2.31 22.01 -15.81
CA LEU A 81 -1.31 20.95 -15.89
C LEU A 81 -1.28 20.34 -17.30
N PRO A 82 -0.09 20.14 -17.88
CA PRO A 82 0.03 19.62 -19.24
C PRO A 82 -0.18 18.10 -19.32
N MET A 83 -0.37 17.61 -20.53
CA MET A 83 -0.45 16.20 -20.91
C MET A 83 0.87 15.75 -21.54
N ASN A 84 1.38 14.58 -21.16
CA ASN A 84 2.59 13.99 -21.73
C ASN A 84 2.28 13.26 -23.05
N VAL A 85 2.53 13.93 -24.17
CA VAL A 85 2.27 13.39 -25.52
C VAL A 85 3.29 12.32 -25.90
N SER A 86 4.53 12.42 -25.42
CA SER A 86 5.53 11.36 -25.64
C SER A 86 5.10 10.03 -25.04
N ALA A 87 4.54 10.04 -23.82
CA ALA A 87 4.00 8.83 -23.20
C ALA A 87 2.82 8.26 -24.01
N LEU A 88 1.90 9.12 -24.48
CA LEU A 88 0.79 8.67 -25.34
C LEU A 88 1.28 8.02 -26.65
N ARG A 89 2.37 8.52 -27.25
CA ARG A 89 2.98 7.90 -28.44
C ARG A 89 3.48 6.49 -28.14
N GLN A 90 4.21 6.30 -27.03
CA GLN A 90 4.65 4.97 -26.60
C GLN A 90 3.47 4.02 -26.39
N VAL A 91 2.41 4.48 -25.70
CA VAL A 91 1.18 3.68 -25.49
C VAL A 91 0.56 3.26 -26.83
N THR A 92 0.49 4.19 -27.78
CA THR A 92 -0.11 3.95 -29.10
C THR A 92 0.72 2.98 -29.95
N GLN A 93 2.05 3.12 -29.90
CA GLN A 93 3.00 2.26 -30.61
C GLN A 93 2.89 0.79 -30.15
N HIS A 94 2.72 0.56 -28.84
CA HIS A 94 2.70 -0.77 -28.24
C HIS A 94 1.29 -1.28 -27.89
N TRP A 95 0.23 -0.62 -28.38
CA TRP A 95 -1.14 -0.86 -27.89
C TRP A 95 -1.61 -2.31 -28.04
N SER A 96 -1.29 -2.99 -29.15
CA SER A 96 -1.71 -4.38 -29.36
C SER A 96 -1.11 -5.33 -28.32
N GLU A 97 0.19 -5.20 -28.02
CA GLU A 97 0.87 -6.01 -27.01
C GLU A 97 0.42 -5.63 -25.58
N VAL A 98 0.17 -4.34 -25.34
CA VAL A 98 -0.35 -3.83 -24.06
C VAL A 98 -1.75 -4.38 -23.80
N ALA A 99 -2.68 -4.23 -24.74
CA ALA A 99 -4.03 -4.75 -24.64
C ALA A 99 -4.03 -6.28 -24.44
N GLY A 100 -3.18 -6.99 -25.19
CA GLY A 100 -3.04 -8.44 -25.06
C GLY A 100 -2.44 -8.87 -23.73
N GLY A 101 -1.43 -8.14 -23.23
CA GLY A 101 -0.86 -8.37 -21.91
C GLY A 101 -1.87 -8.15 -20.78
N MET A 102 -2.67 -7.07 -20.86
CA MET A 102 -3.75 -6.80 -19.89
C MET A 102 -4.84 -7.89 -19.93
N ALA A 103 -5.24 -8.32 -21.12
CA ALA A 103 -6.21 -9.40 -21.31
C ALA A 103 -5.69 -10.73 -20.73
N LEU A 104 -4.41 -11.07 -20.96
CA LEU A 104 -3.78 -12.26 -20.42
C LEU A 104 -3.70 -12.22 -18.88
N LEU A 105 -3.30 -11.09 -18.28
CA LEU A 105 -3.28 -10.95 -16.82
C LEU A 105 -4.67 -11.14 -16.21
N ARG A 106 -5.71 -10.58 -16.84
CA ARG A 106 -7.10 -10.82 -16.44
C ARG A 106 -7.48 -12.28 -16.59
N GLU A 107 -7.16 -12.93 -17.71
CA GLU A 107 -7.49 -14.34 -17.93
C GLU A 107 -6.85 -15.24 -16.88
N LEU A 108 -5.57 -15.00 -16.56
CA LEU A 108 -4.86 -15.70 -15.49
C LEU A 108 -5.56 -15.48 -14.15
N TYR A 109 -5.97 -14.26 -13.83
CA TYR A 109 -6.75 -13.98 -12.62
C TYR A 109 -8.06 -14.80 -12.59
N VAL A 110 -8.88 -14.67 -13.64
CA VAL A 110 -10.20 -15.33 -13.71
C VAL A 110 -10.10 -16.84 -13.63
N LYS A 111 -9.08 -17.44 -14.26
CA LYS A 111 -8.83 -18.89 -14.23
C LYS A 111 -8.60 -19.41 -12.81
N HIS A 112 -7.97 -18.61 -11.96
CA HIS A 112 -7.55 -18.99 -10.61
C HIS A 112 -8.46 -18.45 -9.49
N ARG A 113 -9.46 -17.64 -9.86
CA ARG A 113 -10.55 -17.20 -8.98
C ARG A 113 -11.47 -18.38 -8.68
N GLU A 114 -11.20 -19.09 -7.58
CA GLU A 114 -12.07 -20.17 -7.09
C GLU A 114 -13.30 -19.61 -6.40
N ARG A 115 -14.34 -19.38 -7.19
CA ARG A 115 -15.73 -19.39 -6.72
C ARG A 115 -16.55 -20.10 -7.80
N GLY A 116 -17.76 -20.56 -7.49
CA GLY A 116 -18.78 -20.91 -8.50
C GLY A 116 -19.23 -19.71 -9.35
N ARG A 117 -18.30 -18.81 -9.69
CA ARG A 117 -18.39 -17.47 -10.27
C ARG A 117 -17.41 -17.30 -11.43
N ALA A 118 -16.80 -18.36 -11.97
CA ALA A 118 -15.98 -18.25 -13.19
C ALA A 118 -16.73 -17.49 -14.31
N GLU A 119 -18.07 -17.62 -14.34
CA GLU A 119 -18.97 -16.91 -15.25
C GLU A 119 -19.57 -15.62 -14.68
N ALA A 120 -19.41 -15.31 -13.38
CA ALA A 120 -19.96 -14.11 -12.79
C ALA A 120 -19.10 -12.88 -13.17
N PRO A 121 -19.72 -11.70 -13.40
CA PRO A 121 -19.02 -10.45 -13.64
C PRO A 121 -17.97 -10.15 -12.58
N LEU A 122 -16.90 -9.45 -12.97
CA LEU A 122 -15.89 -8.99 -12.02
C LEU A 122 -16.48 -7.94 -11.08
N SER A 123 -16.24 -8.11 -9.79
CA SER A 123 -16.51 -7.11 -8.76
C SER A 123 -15.47 -5.99 -8.81
N LEU A 124 -15.67 -4.97 -7.98
CA LEU A 124 -14.68 -3.91 -7.77
C LEU A 124 -13.39 -4.42 -7.13
N THR A 125 -13.52 -5.38 -6.23
CA THR A 125 -12.38 -6.04 -5.60
C THR A 125 -11.61 -6.89 -6.62
N ASP A 126 -12.29 -7.53 -7.57
CA ASP A 126 -11.66 -8.21 -8.71
C ASP A 126 -10.87 -7.22 -9.59
N VAL A 127 -11.43 -6.05 -9.92
CA VAL A 127 -10.72 -5.02 -10.71
C VAL A 127 -9.49 -4.50 -9.95
N TRP A 128 -9.61 -4.29 -8.64
CA TRP A 128 -8.48 -3.91 -7.81
C TRP A 128 -7.37 -4.96 -7.89
N LYS A 129 -7.73 -6.24 -7.76
CA LYS A 129 -6.80 -7.38 -7.85
C LYS A 129 -6.11 -7.46 -9.21
N VAL A 130 -6.85 -7.42 -10.31
CA VAL A 130 -6.30 -7.49 -11.67
C VAL A 130 -5.36 -6.31 -11.94
N SER A 131 -5.74 -5.09 -11.55
CA SER A 131 -4.89 -3.91 -11.74
C SER A 131 -3.56 -4.02 -10.98
N ARG A 132 -3.56 -4.62 -9.77
CA ARG A 132 -2.34 -4.89 -9.01
C ARG A 132 -1.40 -5.84 -9.74
N LEU A 133 -1.90 -6.85 -10.46
CA LEU A 133 -1.04 -7.77 -11.22
C LEU A 133 -0.17 -7.03 -12.24
N GLY A 134 -0.77 -6.12 -13.02
CA GLY A 134 -0.01 -5.34 -14.00
C GLY A 134 0.87 -4.25 -13.37
N LEU A 135 0.48 -3.73 -12.20
CA LEU A 135 1.31 -2.81 -11.42
C LEU A 135 2.56 -3.49 -10.85
N MET A 136 2.48 -4.77 -10.48
CA MET A 136 3.59 -5.53 -9.90
C MET A 136 4.50 -6.17 -10.95
N LEU A 137 4.08 -6.18 -12.22
CA LEU A 137 4.81 -6.84 -13.29
C LEU A 137 6.27 -6.36 -13.42
N PRO A 138 6.58 -5.05 -13.48
CA PRO A 138 7.99 -4.64 -13.60
C PRO A 138 8.82 -5.04 -12.37
N ALA A 139 8.25 -4.98 -11.17
CA ALA A 139 8.91 -5.42 -9.95
C ALA A 139 9.31 -6.90 -10.03
N TYR A 140 8.39 -7.76 -10.46
CA TYR A 140 8.67 -9.18 -10.68
C TYR A 140 9.79 -9.40 -11.69
N LEU A 141 9.73 -8.73 -12.84
CA LEU A 141 10.73 -8.88 -13.92
C LEU A 141 12.13 -8.44 -13.51
N LEU A 142 12.23 -7.36 -12.73
CA LEU A 142 13.50 -6.87 -12.18
C LEU A 142 14.09 -7.83 -11.14
N ARG A 143 13.24 -8.59 -10.45
CA ARG A 143 13.62 -9.29 -9.22
C ARG A 143 13.69 -10.79 -9.31
N ARG A 144 13.03 -11.45 -10.25
CA ARG A 144 13.04 -12.90 -10.36
C ARG A 144 14.48 -13.43 -10.49
N ALA A 145 14.77 -14.57 -9.87
CA ALA A 145 16.09 -15.19 -9.91
C ALA A 145 16.45 -15.69 -11.31
N HIS A 146 15.45 -16.16 -12.06
CA HIS A 146 15.62 -16.67 -13.40
C HIS A 146 15.47 -15.53 -14.43
N HIS A 147 16.54 -15.22 -15.15
CA HIS A 147 16.59 -14.11 -16.11
C HIS A 147 16.00 -12.79 -15.59
N PRO A 148 16.56 -12.21 -14.50
CA PRO A 148 16.20 -10.87 -14.06
C PRO A 148 16.53 -9.86 -15.17
N LEU A 149 15.65 -8.88 -15.36
CA LEU A 149 15.90 -7.76 -16.27
C LEU A 149 16.66 -6.65 -15.54
N ALA A 150 17.62 -6.03 -16.22
CA ALA A 150 18.29 -4.84 -15.71
C ALA A 150 17.46 -3.56 -15.94
N ASP A 151 17.87 -2.46 -15.30
CA ASP A 151 17.37 -1.13 -15.62
C ASP A 151 17.64 -0.80 -17.10
N GLY A 152 16.60 -0.42 -17.84
CA GLY A 152 16.67 -0.23 -19.30
C GLY A 152 16.44 -1.50 -20.13
N GLU A 153 16.09 -2.64 -19.50
CA GLU A 153 15.74 -3.88 -20.21
C GLU A 153 14.27 -4.28 -20.01
N ILE A 154 13.50 -3.53 -19.22
CA ILE A 154 12.06 -3.78 -19.04
C ILE A 154 11.35 -3.50 -20.38
N PRO A 155 10.59 -4.43 -20.96
CA PRO A 155 9.91 -4.18 -22.23
C PRO A 155 8.95 -2.99 -22.13
N ALA A 156 8.95 -2.11 -23.14
CA ALA A 156 8.06 -0.95 -23.21
C ALA A 156 6.58 -1.32 -22.98
N MET A 157 6.13 -2.48 -23.47
CA MET A 157 4.79 -3.02 -23.18
C MET A 157 4.52 -3.18 -21.68
N ALA A 158 5.45 -3.79 -20.93
CA ALA A 158 5.30 -3.99 -19.49
C ALA A 158 5.31 -2.66 -18.72
N ALA A 159 6.15 -1.72 -19.16
CA ALA A 159 6.19 -0.36 -18.63
C ALA A 159 4.89 0.42 -18.88
N VAL A 160 4.30 0.29 -20.07
CA VAL A 160 3.01 0.89 -20.39
C VAL A 160 1.88 0.27 -19.58
N ILE A 161 1.84 -1.07 -19.45
CA ILE A 161 0.86 -1.75 -18.59
C ILE A 161 0.97 -1.23 -17.16
N TYR A 162 2.17 -1.12 -16.60
CA TYR A 162 2.38 -0.54 -15.27
C TYR A 162 1.75 0.86 -15.14
N LYS A 163 2.01 1.76 -16.09
CA LYS A 163 1.49 3.14 -16.08
C LYS A 163 -0.03 3.20 -16.16
N ILE A 164 -0.64 2.37 -17.02
CA ILE A 164 -2.10 2.27 -17.16
C ILE A 164 -2.72 1.68 -15.89
N MET A 165 -2.16 0.58 -15.41
CA MET A 165 -2.67 -0.14 -14.25
C MET A 165 -2.50 0.64 -12.96
N LEU A 166 -1.47 1.49 -12.84
CA LEU A 166 -1.35 2.44 -11.74
C LEU A 166 -2.57 3.39 -11.66
N GLY A 167 -3.02 3.92 -12.80
CA GLY A 167 -4.21 4.76 -12.87
C GLY A 167 -5.48 3.98 -12.52
N LEU A 168 -5.67 2.80 -13.13
CA LEU A 168 -6.81 1.93 -12.84
C LEU A 168 -6.83 1.45 -11.39
N ASN A 169 -5.67 1.14 -10.83
CA ASN A 169 -5.54 0.69 -9.45
C ASN A 169 -6.06 1.76 -8.49
N ARG A 170 -5.68 3.03 -8.72
CA ARG A 170 -6.20 4.15 -7.92
C ARG A 170 -7.71 4.31 -8.02
N VAL A 171 -8.29 4.10 -9.21
CA VAL A 171 -9.75 4.12 -9.40
C VAL A 171 -10.40 3.01 -8.57
N ALA A 172 -9.91 1.77 -8.70
CA ALA A 172 -10.47 0.60 -8.03
C ALA A 172 -10.28 0.65 -6.50
N ASP A 173 -9.09 1.02 -6.04
CA ASP A 173 -8.72 1.21 -4.63
C ASP A 173 -9.65 2.22 -3.95
N ASN A 174 -9.72 3.47 -4.46
CA ASN A 174 -10.57 4.52 -3.89
C ASN A 174 -12.04 4.10 -3.83
N GLN A 175 -12.56 3.52 -4.92
CA GLN A 175 -13.95 3.12 -4.96
C GLN A 175 -14.24 1.93 -4.02
N ALA A 176 -13.29 0.99 -3.87
CA ALA A 176 -13.44 -0.16 -2.97
C ALA A 176 -13.52 0.31 -1.53
N LEU A 177 -12.64 1.21 -1.12
CA LEU A 177 -12.65 1.76 0.23
C LEU A 177 -13.91 2.58 0.53
N MET A 178 -14.39 3.36 -0.44
CA MET A 178 -15.69 4.03 -0.34
C MET A 178 -16.84 3.02 -0.15
N ALA A 179 -16.82 1.92 -0.91
CA ALA A 179 -17.80 0.85 -0.78
C ALA A 179 -17.72 0.17 0.60
N PHE A 180 -16.52 -0.07 1.12
CA PHE A 180 -16.33 -0.63 2.46
C PHE A 180 -16.85 0.34 3.52
N ALA A 181 -16.49 1.62 3.44
CA ALA A 181 -16.97 2.66 4.34
C ALA A 181 -18.50 2.80 4.33
N ALA A 182 -19.14 2.57 3.18
CA ALA A 182 -20.59 2.58 3.03
C ALA A 182 -21.28 1.25 3.42
N GLY A 183 -20.52 0.17 3.68
CA GLY A 183 -21.08 -1.15 4.03
C GLY A 183 -21.73 -1.87 2.86
N VAL A 184 -21.27 -1.60 1.64
CA VAL A 184 -21.84 -2.11 0.39
C VAL A 184 -20.86 -3.01 -0.37
N TYR A 185 -19.97 -3.69 0.35
CA TYR A 185 -18.94 -4.58 -0.19
C TYR A 185 -19.50 -5.53 -1.26
N ASP A 186 -20.58 -6.25 -0.91
CA ASP A 186 -21.19 -7.29 -1.77
C ASP A 186 -22.32 -6.77 -2.69
N SER A 187 -22.69 -5.49 -2.60
CA SER A 187 -23.87 -4.95 -3.29
C SER A 187 -23.54 -4.07 -4.50
N VAL A 188 -22.29 -4.09 -4.98
CA VAL A 188 -21.92 -3.36 -6.19
C VAL A 188 -22.52 -4.07 -7.41
N SER A 189 -23.37 -3.35 -8.14
CA SER A 189 -23.90 -3.77 -9.45
C SER A 189 -22.76 -4.19 -10.39
N PRO A 190 -23.05 -5.00 -11.44
CA PRO A 190 -22.03 -5.32 -12.43
C PRO A 190 -21.32 -4.06 -12.89
N LEU A 191 -20.00 -4.06 -12.78
CA LEU A 191 -19.21 -2.90 -13.18
C LEU A 191 -19.36 -2.66 -14.68
N ASP A 192 -19.50 -1.39 -15.01
CA ASP A 192 -19.64 -0.91 -16.38
C ASP A 192 -18.53 0.12 -16.68
N PRO A 193 -17.87 0.05 -17.86
CA PRO A 193 -16.84 1.01 -18.25
C PRO A 193 -17.25 2.47 -18.13
N ALA A 194 -18.51 2.83 -18.46
CA ALA A 194 -18.96 4.21 -18.36
C ALA A 194 -19.09 4.64 -16.89
N THR A 195 -19.43 3.73 -15.99
CA THR A 195 -19.46 3.99 -14.54
C THR A 195 -18.06 4.26 -14.00
N LEU A 196 -17.06 3.44 -14.36
CA LEU A 196 -15.66 3.66 -13.96
C LEU A 196 -15.10 4.96 -14.55
N PHE A 197 -15.46 5.29 -15.80
CA PHE A 197 -15.06 6.55 -16.43
C PHE A 197 -15.68 7.76 -15.73
N ALA A 198 -16.99 7.72 -15.46
CA ALA A 198 -17.70 8.80 -14.77
C ALA A 198 -17.18 8.99 -13.35
N PHE A 199 -16.88 7.90 -12.63
CA PHE A 199 -16.24 7.96 -11.32
C PHE A 199 -14.85 8.61 -11.40
N SER A 200 -14.07 8.26 -12.42
CA SER A 200 -12.74 8.84 -12.65
C SER A 200 -12.80 10.35 -12.91
N GLU A 201 -13.75 10.82 -13.73
CA GLU A 201 -13.99 12.25 -13.95
C GLU A 201 -14.48 12.95 -12.68
N GLY A 202 -15.49 12.40 -12.00
CA GLY A 202 -16.15 13.04 -10.86
C GLY A 202 -15.26 13.17 -9.61
N ASN A 203 -14.15 12.43 -9.56
CA ASN A 203 -13.18 12.46 -8.47
C ASN A 203 -11.81 12.97 -8.92
N ASP A 204 -11.72 13.66 -10.07
CA ASP A 204 -10.50 14.26 -10.62
C ASP A 204 -9.32 13.26 -10.77
N LEU A 205 -9.62 11.97 -10.97
CA LEU A 205 -8.59 10.92 -11.05
C LEU A 205 -7.77 10.98 -12.36
N PHE A 206 -8.20 11.81 -13.32
CA PHE A 206 -7.40 12.14 -14.51
C PHE A 206 -6.42 13.29 -14.28
N ILE A 207 -6.41 13.92 -13.10
CA ILE A 207 -5.52 15.04 -12.78
C ILE A 207 -4.45 14.54 -11.79
N GLY A 208 -3.21 14.41 -12.28
CA GLY A 208 -2.05 14.08 -11.47
C GLY A 208 -1.41 15.30 -10.83
N ARG A 209 -0.32 15.10 -10.09
CA ARG A 209 0.43 16.18 -9.41
C ARG A 209 1.13 17.13 -10.39
N HIS A 210 1.70 16.58 -11.46
CA HIS A 210 2.52 17.34 -12.43
C HIS A 210 1.95 17.35 -13.85
N SER A 211 1.00 16.46 -14.15
CA SER A 211 0.41 16.31 -15.48
C SER A 211 -0.99 15.73 -15.39
N VAL A 212 -1.80 15.97 -16.42
CA VAL A 212 -3.07 15.25 -16.61
C VAL A 212 -2.84 13.92 -17.35
N CYS A 213 -3.78 12.98 -17.19
CA CYS A 213 -3.79 11.69 -17.88
C CYS A 213 -3.73 11.88 -19.40
N ALA A 214 -2.83 11.14 -20.06
CA ALA A 214 -2.61 11.24 -21.50
C ALA A 214 -3.47 10.30 -22.36
N GLY A 215 -4.04 9.24 -21.77
CA GLY A 215 -4.82 8.25 -22.50
C GLY A 215 -6.07 8.86 -23.15
N THR A 216 -6.33 8.59 -24.43
CA THR A 216 -7.54 9.09 -25.10
C THR A 216 -8.80 8.52 -24.43
N PRO A 217 -9.98 9.18 -24.50
CA PRO A 217 -11.21 8.62 -23.94
C PRO A 217 -11.49 7.19 -24.42
N ALA A 218 -11.27 6.91 -25.71
CA ALA A 218 -11.43 5.58 -26.29
C ALA A 218 -10.47 4.54 -25.70
N MET A 219 -9.20 4.90 -25.48
CA MET A 219 -8.21 4.01 -24.85
C MET A 219 -8.54 3.71 -23.38
N VAL A 220 -9.02 4.71 -22.64
CA VAL A 220 -9.45 4.52 -21.25
C VAL A 220 -10.66 3.59 -21.18
N GLU A 221 -11.66 3.82 -22.04
CA GLU A 221 -12.83 2.95 -22.13
C GLU A 221 -12.47 1.52 -22.55
N GLU A 222 -11.58 1.36 -23.54
CA GLU A 222 -11.08 0.06 -23.97
C GLU A 222 -10.32 -0.65 -22.84
N THR A 223 -9.50 0.08 -22.06
CA THR A 223 -8.84 -0.49 -20.87
C THR A 223 -9.86 -1.05 -19.89
N PHE A 224 -10.92 -0.30 -19.56
CA PHE A 224 -11.98 -0.80 -18.68
C PHE A 224 -12.69 -2.02 -19.26
N ARG A 225 -12.99 -2.03 -20.57
CA ARG A 225 -13.62 -3.19 -21.24
C ARG A 225 -12.72 -4.42 -21.22
N ILE A 226 -11.42 -4.26 -21.47
CA ILE A 226 -10.45 -5.35 -21.40
C ILE A 226 -10.46 -5.94 -19.99
N ILE A 227 -10.40 -5.12 -18.95
CA ILE A 227 -10.31 -5.60 -17.57
C ILE A 227 -11.62 -6.23 -17.10
N LEU A 228 -12.77 -5.62 -17.41
CA LEU A 228 -14.06 -6.15 -16.99
C LEU A 228 -14.46 -7.40 -17.79
N TYR A 229 -14.30 -7.37 -19.10
CA TYR A 229 -14.90 -8.36 -20.00
C TYR A 229 -13.89 -9.28 -20.69
N GLY A 230 -12.60 -8.94 -20.68
CA GLY A 230 -11.58 -9.68 -21.44
C GLY A 230 -11.69 -9.48 -22.96
N HIS A 231 -12.46 -8.47 -23.39
CA HIS A 231 -12.67 -8.18 -24.81
C HIS A 231 -11.68 -7.09 -25.27
N CYS A 232 -10.81 -7.44 -26.21
CA CYS A 232 -10.02 -6.47 -26.96
C CYS A 232 -10.72 -6.18 -28.30
N THR A 233 -10.65 -4.93 -28.78
CA THR A 233 -11.30 -4.57 -30.07
C THR A 233 -10.41 -4.81 -31.29
N SER A 234 -9.14 -5.17 -31.07
CA SER A 234 -8.11 -5.40 -32.09
C SER A 234 -7.47 -6.78 -31.91
N ASP A 235 -6.79 -7.28 -32.96
CA ASP A 235 -5.92 -8.46 -32.81
C ASP A 235 -4.82 -8.11 -31.81
N TYR A 236 -4.80 -8.80 -30.67
CA TYR A 236 -3.91 -8.53 -29.56
C TYR A 236 -2.84 -9.62 -29.44
N ASP A 237 -1.58 -9.21 -29.30
CA ASP A 237 -0.45 -10.13 -29.13
C ASP A 237 -0.22 -10.42 -27.65
N THR A 238 -0.39 -11.69 -27.26
CA THR A 238 -0.11 -12.17 -25.90
C THR A 238 1.26 -12.84 -25.78
N ALA A 239 1.96 -13.09 -26.90
CA ALA A 239 3.14 -13.94 -26.94
C ALA A 239 4.30 -13.36 -26.12
N LEU A 240 4.51 -12.04 -26.18
CA LEU A 240 5.54 -11.39 -25.36
C LEU A 240 5.23 -11.54 -23.87
N MET A 241 4.00 -11.22 -23.44
CA MET A 241 3.60 -11.35 -22.04
C MET A 241 3.68 -12.80 -21.54
N ALA A 242 3.21 -13.76 -22.33
CA ALA A 242 3.24 -15.18 -21.98
C ALA A 242 4.67 -15.70 -21.75
N ARG A 243 5.67 -15.16 -22.46
CA ARG A 243 7.10 -15.49 -22.23
C ARG A 243 7.69 -14.84 -20.98
N LEU A 244 7.10 -13.73 -20.53
CA LEU A 244 7.59 -12.97 -19.38
C LEU A 244 7.06 -13.54 -18.05
N LEU A 245 5.91 -14.21 -18.05
CA LEU A 245 5.28 -14.76 -16.85
C LEU A 245 5.72 -16.21 -16.62
N GLU A 246 6.47 -16.44 -15.54
CA GLU A 246 6.80 -17.79 -15.04
C GLU A 246 5.81 -18.21 -13.93
N PRO A 247 5.74 -19.50 -13.54
CA PRO A 247 4.77 -19.97 -12.54
C PRO A 247 4.79 -19.18 -11.22
N GLY A 248 5.96 -18.73 -10.77
CA GLY A 248 6.12 -17.94 -9.54
C GLY A 248 5.55 -16.52 -9.59
N ALA A 249 5.25 -15.99 -10.79
CA ALA A 249 4.75 -14.62 -10.95
C ALA A 249 3.41 -14.39 -10.25
N LEU A 250 2.46 -15.33 -10.40
CA LEU A 250 1.15 -15.20 -9.77
C LEU A 250 1.22 -15.29 -8.25
N GLU A 251 2.07 -16.18 -7.71
CA GLU A 251 2.28 -16.28 -6.26
C GLU A 251 2.90 -14.98 -5.73
N TYR A 252 3.90 -14.44 -6.42
CA TYR A 252 4.51 -13.15 -6.08
C TYR A 252 3.47 -12.02 -6.03
N PHE A 253 2.61 -11.91 -7.04
CA PHE A 253 1.57 -10.89 -7.08
C PHE A 253 0.56 -11.05 -5.93
N ASN A 254 0.17 -12.29 -5.63
CA ASN A 254 -0.78 -12.57 -4.55
C ASN A 254 -0.20 -12.21 -3.18
N LEU A 255 1.05 -12.61 -2.92
CA LEU A 255 1.76 -12.31 -1.67
C LEU A 255 1.96 -10.81 -1.46
N LEU A 256 2.30 -10.09 -2.52
CA LEU A 256 2.43 -8.65 -2.46
C LEU A 256 1.11 -7.95 -2.15
N MET A 257 0.02 -8.42 -2.75
CA MET A 257 -1.29 -7.88 -2.45
C MET A 257 -1.71 -8.18 -1.01
N ALA A 258 -1.46 -9.39 -0.53
CA ALA A 258 -1.68 -9.74 0.88
C ALA A 258 -0.89 -8.78 1.79
N MET A 259 0.37 -8.53 1.49
CA MET A 259 1.20 -7.59 2.23
C MET A 259 0.61 -6.17 2.23
N ASP A 260 0.13 -5.67 1.09
CA ASP A 260 -0.48 -4.34 1.00
C ASP A 260 -1.78 -4.24 1.80
N ILE A 261 -2.64 -5.25 1.76
CA ILE A 261 -3.88 -5.28 2.56
C ILE A 261 -3.52 -5.24 4.05
N HIS A 262 -2.51 -5.99 4.47
CA HIS A 262 -2.05 -5.97 5.86
C HIS A 262 -1.45 -4.61 6.26
N LYS A 263 -0.72 -3.95 5.36
CA LYS A 263 -0.26 -2.57 5.56
C LYS A 263 -1.45 -1.63 5.79
N TYR A 264 -2.53 -1.78 5.02
CA TYR A 264 -3.75 -1.00 5.22
C TYR A 264 -4.45 -1.30 6.56
N ASP A 265 -4.60 -2.59 6.93
CA ASP A 265 -5.17 -3.00 8.22
C ASP A 265 -4.37 -2.43 9.40
N PHE A 266 -3.04 -2.63 9.40
CA PHE A 266 -2.15 -2.10 10.44
C PHE A 266 -2.21 -0.57 10.52
N GLY A 267 -2.12 0.11 9.37
CA GLY A 267 -2.18 1.57 9.30
C GLY A 267 -3.49 2.12 9.87
N LEU A 268 -4.61 1.47 9.57
CA LEU A 268 -5.92 1.88 10.07
C LEU A 268 -6.09 1.57 11.57
N ARG A 269 -5.80 0.34 12.01
CA ARG A 269 -5.90 -0.06 13.43
C ARG A 269 -5.04 0.82 14.34
N SER A 270 -3.79 1.09 13.95
CA SER A 270 -2.89 1.95 14.72
C SER A 270 -3.35 3.42 14.77
N THR A 271 -3.96 3.91 13.69
CA THR A 271 -4.59 5.25 13.67
C THR A 271 -5.81 5.30 14.59
N LEU A 272 -6.66 4.26 14.58
CA LEU A 272 -7.82 4.17 15.47
C LEU A 272 -7.41 4.14 16.94
N GLN A 273 -6.37 3.41 17.30
CA GLN A 273 -5.83 3.41 18.68
C GLN A 273 -5.41 4.82 19.12
N SER A 274 -4.73 5.56 18.24
CA SER A 274 -4.29 6.94 18.53
C SER A 274 -5.49 7.88 18.69
N TYR A 275 -6.49 7.74 17.82
CA TYR A 275 -7.73 8.52 17.87
C TYR A 275 -8.58 8.21 19.11
N ASP A 276 -8.75 6.93 19.45
CA ASP A 276 -9.55 6.51 20.61
C ASP A 276 -8.89 6.97 21.92
N LEU A 277 -7.54 6.92 21.98
CA LEU A 277 -6.77 7.53 23.06
C LEU A 277 -7.04 9.04 23.14
N ALA A 278 -6.95 9.78 22.03
CA ALA A 278 -7.18 11.23 21.99
C ALA A 278 -8.62 11.60 22.41
N ARG A 279 -9.62 10.78 22.09
CA ARG A 279 -11.01 10.99 22.56
C ARG A 279 -11.19 10.69 24.04
N LEU A 280 -10.57 9.63 24.53
CA LEU A 280 -10.71 9.22 25.93
C LEU A 280 -10.14 10.29 26.87
N VAL A 281 -9.06 10.97 26.45
CA VAL A 281 -8.44 12.06 27.21
C VAL A 281 -9.16 13.41 27.09
N ASP A 282 -10.01 13.60 26.07
CA ASP A 282 -10.82 14.81 25.88
C ASP A 282 -12.20 14.74 26.61
N ALA A 283 -12.56 13.59 27.17
CA ALA A 283 -13.86 13.38 27.80
C ALA A 283 -14.05 14.21 29.10
N PRO A 284 -15.26 14.75 29.37
CA PRO A 284 -15.56 15.47 30.62
C PRO A 284 -15.26 14.61 31.86
N GLY A 285 -14.52 15.16 32.82
CA GLY A 285 -14.07 14.45 34.03
C GLY A 285 -12.55 14.17 34.06
N TRP A 286 -11.86 14.43 32.96
CA TRP A 286 -10.42 14.24 32.80
C TRP A 286 -9.67 15.57 32.75
N GLN A 287 -9.95 16.51 33.68
CA GLN A 287 -9.44 17.89 33.60
C GLN A 287 -7.98 18.09 34.07
N ASP A 288 -7.37 17.12 34.76
CA ASP A 288 -6.03 17.23 35.38
C ASP A 288 -4.89 16.78 34.44
N MET A 289 -5.12 16.91 33.13
CA MET A 289 -4.56 16.04 32.10
C MET A 289 -3.63 16.72 31.09
N GLY A 290 -3.51 18.05 31.21
CA GLY A 290 -3.18 18.96 30.11
C GLY A 290 -2.08 18.48 29.15
N ALA A 291 -0.91 18.09 29.65
CA ALA A 291 0.22 17.78 28.77
C ALA A 291 0.10 16.44 28.03
N LEU A 292 -0.49 15.39 28.63
CA LEU A 292 -0.63 14.08 27.96
C LEU A 292 -1.78 14.09 26.96
N ALA A 293 -2.91 14.69 27.35
CA ALA A 293 -4.06 14.86 26.47
C ALA A 293 -3.67 15.67 25.24
N GLN A 294 -3.05 16.84 25.45
CA GLN A 294 -2.66 17.71 24.37
C GLN A 294 -1.66 17.05 23.43
N ALA A 295 -0.67 16.33 23.96
CA ALA A 295 0.30 15.63 23.12
C ALA A 295 -0.35 14.52 22.26
N ALA A 296 -1.34 13.78 22.80
CA ALA A 296 -2.07 12.79 22.03
C ALA A 296 -2.90 13.44 20.90
N ILE A 297 -3.55 14.58 21.17
CA ILE A 297 -4.30 15.35 20.18
C ILE A 297 -3.37 15.91 19.10
N ASP A 298 -2.26 16.54 19.50
CA ASP A 298 -1.28 17.11 18.58
C ASP A 298 -0.65 16.01 17.72
N PHE A 299 -0.41 14.84 18.30
CA PHE A 299 0.11 13.68 17.58
C PHE A 299 -0.90 13.12 16.56
N ASP A 300 -2.17 12.98 16.92
CA ASP A 300 -3.24 12.58 16.00
C ASP A 300 -3.32 13.57 14.82
N GLN A 301 -3.35 14.88 15.10
CA GLN A 301 -3.39 15.91 14.06
C GLN A 301 -2.17 15.87 13.12
N ARG A 302 -0.96 15.65 13.66
CA ARG A 302 0.27 15.51 12.85
C ARG A 302 0.22 14.25 11.97
N THR A 303 -0.22 13.13 12.52
CA THR A 303 -0.22 11.84 11.80
C THR A 303 -1.32 11.75 10.74
N MET A 304 -2.48 12.38 10.93
CA MET A 304 -3.54 12.51 9.91
C MET A 304 -3.08 13.18 8.61
N GLN A 305 -2.00 13.96 8.65
CA GLN A 305 -1.45 14.62 7.46
C GLN A 305 -0.61 13.67 6.59
N THR A 306 -0.20 12.51 7.10
CA THR A 306 0.84 11.67 6.47
C THR A 306 0.34 10.55 5.56
N SER A 307 -0.94 10.15 5.61
CA SER A 307 -1.50 9.10 4.74
C SER A 307 -2.82 9.55 4.14
N SER A 308 -2.94 9.54 2.80
CA SER A 308 -4.16 9.94 2.09
C SER A 308 -5.34 9.03 2.41
N LEU A 309 -5.09 7.72 2.54
CA LEU A 309 -6.14 6.78 2.94
C LEU A 309 -6.50 6.92 4.41
N ALA A 310 -5.49 7.02 5.28
CA ALA A 310 -5.75 7.24 6.70
C ALA A 310 -6.54 8.54 6.88
N ARG A 311 -6.30 9.57 6.06
CA ARG A 311 -7.04 10.82 6.09
C ARG A 311 -8.52 10.63 5.71
N GLU A 312 -8.80 9.98 4.58
CA GLU A 312 -10.18 9.73 4.12
C GLU A 312 -10.98 8.88 5.12
N VAL A 313 -10.35 7.84 5.69
CA VAL A 313 -10.99 6.95 6.67
C VAL A 313 -11.01 7.57 8.08
N ALA A 314 -10.00 8.35 8.47
CA ALA A 314 -9.96 9.02 9.77
C ALA A 314 -10.92 10.20 9.86
N TYR A 315 -11.32 10.84 8.76
CA TYR A 315 -12.44 11.79 8.82
C TYR A 315 -13.81 11.11 8.89
N ALA A 316 -13.89 9.81 8.60
CA ALA A 316 -15.13 9.06 8.73
C ALA A 316 -15.47 8.77 10.20
N GLY A 317 -16.75 8.64 10.53
CA GLY A 317 -17.19 8.24 11.87
C GLY A 317 -16.72 6.82 12.25
N SER A 318 -16.69 6.50 13.55
CA SER A 318 -16.21 5.21 14.07
C SER A 318 -16.85 3.99 13.38
N GLN A 319 -18.15 4.05 13.08
CA GLN A 319 -18.83 2.98 12.35
C GLN A 319 -18.31 2.78 10.93
N ALA A 320 -18.00 3.86 10.20
CA ALA A 320 -17.47 3.75 8.85
C ALA A 320 -16.07 3.13 8.84
N ARG A 321 -15.21 3.54 9.79
CA ARG A 321 -13.89 2.93 9.99
C ARG A 321 -13.97 1.43 10.28
N GLN A 322 -14.90 1.03 11.15
CA GLN A 322 -15.09 -0.38 11.47
C GLN A 322 -15.54 -1.19 10.25
N ARG A 323 -16.40 -0.62 9.40
CA ARG A 323 -16.79 -1.26 8.13
C ARG A 323 -15.63 -1.34 7.14
N VAL A 324 -14.73 -0.37 7.11
CA VAL A 324 -13.49 -0.46 6.31
C VAL A 324 -12.61 -1.61 6.80
N LEU A 325 -12.40 -1.76 8.10
CA LEU A 325 -11.65 -2.90 8.66
C LEU A 325 -12.29 -4.23 8.30
N GLU A 326 -13.62 -4.33 8.42
CA GLU A 326 -14.34 -5.54 8.04
C GLU A 326 -14.21 -5.83 6.54
N GLY A 327 -14.34 -4.81 5.69
CA GLY A 327 -14.13 -4.95 4.24
C GLY A 327 -12.70 -5.37 3.88
N LEU A 328 -11.68 -4.85 4.57
CA LEU A 328 -10.29 -5.28 4.37
C LEU A 328 -10.08 -6.74 4.79
N ARG A 329 -10.69 -7.18 5.90
CA ARG A 329 -10.66 -8.60 6.31
C ARG A 329 -11.37 -9.49 5.31
N GLN A 330 -12.56 -9.11 4.85
CA GLN A 330 -13.27 -9.84 3.81
C GLN A 330 -12.42 -9.93 2.54
N PHE A 331 -11.83 -8.82 2.09
CA PHE A 331 -10.96 -8.80 0.90
C PHE A 331 -9.72 -9.69 1.03
N ARG A 332 -9.11 -9.73 2.22
CA ARG A 332 -8.02 -10.65 2.54
C ARG A 332 -8.48 -12.11 2.47
N ASP A 333 -9.62 -12.42 3.08
CA ASP A 333 -10.15 -13.78 3.11
C ASP A 333 -10.50 -14.24 1.67
N GLU A 334 -10.99 -13.34 0.82
CA GLU A 334 -11.17 -13.61 -0.62
C GLU A 334 -9.86 -13.90 -1.35
N LEU A 335 -8.79 -13.17 -1.01
CA LEU A 335 -7.47 -13.38 -1.61
C LEU A 335 -6.88 -14.76 -1.24
N GLU A 336 -7.22 -15.27 -0.05
CA GLU A 336 -6.86 -16.64 0.37
C GLU A 336 -7.72 -17.71 -0.32
N GLU A 337 -8.98 -17.43 -0.64
CA GLU A 337 -9.80 -18.34 -1.45
C GLU A 337 -9.24 -18.45 -2.89
N GLU A 338 -8.63 -17.38 -3.38
CA GLU A 338 -8.05 -17.31 -4.72
C GLU A 338 -6.74 -18.11 -4.78
N ARG A 339 -6.81 -19.32 -5.35
CA ARG A 339 -5.66 -20.20 -5.62
C ARG A 339 -4.77 -19.66 -6.76
N LEU A 340 -4.43 -18.38 -6.74
CA LEU A 340 -3.47 -17.72 -7.63
C LEU A 340 -2.06 -18.22 -7.29
N SER A 341 -1.78 -19.47 -7.68
CA SER A 341 -0.51 -20.17 -7.42
C SER A 341 -0.06 -20.14 -5.96
N MET A 342 -1.00 -20.14 -5.01
CA MET A 342 -0.64 -20.48 -3.64
C MET A 342 -0.28 -21.97 -3.64
N GLY A 343 0.94 -22.31 -3.20
CA GLY A 343 1.22 -23.67 -2.80
C GLY A 343 0.15 -24.19 -1.81
N ALA A 344 0.19 -25.47 -1.47
CA ALA A 344 -0.86 -26.10 -0.65
C ALA A 344 -1.13 -25.41 0.72
N GLU A 345 -0.22 -24.56 1.19
CA GLU A 345 -0.29 -23.94 2.51
C GLU A 345 -1.09 -22.63 2.59
N GLY A 346 -1.32 -21.90 1.48
CA GLY A 346 -1.99 -20.59 1.54
C GLY A 346 -1.27 -19.59 2.46
N PHE A 347 -1.90 -18.47 2.84
CA PHE A 347 -1.40 -17.54 3.87
C PHE A 347 -2.36 -17.34 5.06
N ALA A 348 -3.52 -18.02 5.09
CA ALA A 348 -4.46 -17.94 6.21
C ALA A 348 -3.81 -18.23 7.56
N TRP A 349 -2.94 -19.25 7.61
CA TRP A 349 -2.25 -19.62 8.85
C TRP A 349 -1.39 -18.47 9.38
N ALA A 350 -0.75 -17.71 8.49
CA ALA A 350 0.11 -16.60 8.87
C ALA A 350 -0.74 -15.47 9.46
N TYR A 351 -1.86 -15.13 8.83
CA TYR A 351 -2.78 -14.14 9.39
C TYR A 351 -3.41 -14.59 10.71
N ALA A 352 -3.87 -15.84 10.81
CA ALA A 352 -4.41 -16.37 12.05
C ALA A 352 -3.38 -16.29 13.19
N ARG A 353 -2.11 -16.59 12.90
CA ARG A 353 -1.01 -16.43 13.84
C ARG A 353 -0.78 -14.97 14.20
N ALA A 354 -0.75 -14.06 13.22
CA ALA A 354 -0.57 -12.64 13.46
C ALA A 354 -1.72 -12.06 14.32
N GLU A 355 -2.98 -12.42 14.07
CA GLU A 355 -4.11 -12.00 14.91
C GLU A 355 -3.99 -12.54 16.34
N SER A 356 -3.50 -13.77 16.52
CA SER A 356 -3.23 -14.30 17.87
C SER A 356 -2.15 -13.51 18.61
N LEU A 357 -1.14 -13.02 17.88
CA LEU A 357 -0.05 -12.20 18.41
C LEU A 357 -0.46 -10.74 18.62
N ALA A 358 -1.51 -10.27 17.93
CA ALA A 358 -2.00 -8.90 18.05
C ALA A 358 -2.78 -8.66 19.36
N VAL A 359 -2.95 -9.69 20.19
CA VAL A 359 -3.52 -9.59 21.55
C VAL A 359 -2.37 -9.48 22.56
N PRO A 360 -2.32 -8.44 23.41
CA PRO A 360 -1.26 -8.32 24.40
C PRO A 360 -1.35 -9.45 25.44
N PRO A 361 -0.21 -10.08 25.81
CA PRO A 361 -0.18 -11.01 26.93
C PRO A 361 -0.68 -10.39 28.24
N PRO A 362 -1.35 -11.17 29.11
CA PRO A 362 -1.79 -10.68 30.42
C PRO A 362 -0.65 -10.09 31.24
N GLY A 363 -0.87 -8.97 31.91
CA GLY A 363 0.15 -8.31 32.75
C GLY A 363 1.02 -7.28 32.00
N HIS A 364 1.02 -7.26 30.66
CA HIS A 364 1.83 -6.30 29.89
C HIS A 364 1.44 -4.85 30.18
N ALA A 365 0.13 -4.61 30.28
CA ALA A 365 -0.40 -3.29 30.49
C ALA A 365 -0.06 -2.82 31.93
N GLU A 366 -0.19 -3.69 32.93
CA GLU A 366 0.22 -3.45 34.32
C GLU A 366 1.73 -3.18 34.43
N ALA A 367 2.55 -3.93 33.69
CA ALA A 367 3.99 -3.74 33.65
C ALA A 367 4.35 -2.37 33.04
N LEU A 368 3.63 -1.93 32.00
CA LEU A 368 3.79 -0.61 31.41
C LEU A 368 3.38 0.51 32.38
N VAL A 369 2.28 0.37 33.11
CA VAL A 369 1.91 1.35 34.16
C VAL A 369 3.00 1.43 35.23
N ALA A 370 3.47 0.29 35.73
CA ALA A 370 4.52 0.26 36.74
C ALA A 370 5.85 0.86 36.25
N PHE A 371 6.17 0.68 34.97
CA PHE A 371 7.37 1.24 34.36
C PHE A 371 7.25 2.75 34.11
N LEU A 372 6.19 3.18 33.42
CA LEU A 372 5.96 4.59 33.10
C LEU A 372 5.69 5.42 34.37
N GLY A 373 5.09 4.81 35.39
CA GLY A 373 4.81 5.40 36.71
C GLY A 373 6.05 5.86 37.47
N ARG A 374 7.25 5.38 37.09
CA ARG A 374 8.53 5.84 37.63
C ARG A 374 8.91 7.23 37.14
N PHE A 375 8.39 7.63 35.99
CA PHE A 375 8.75 8.86 35.29
C PHE A 375 7.62 9.88 35.29
N ARG A 376 6.40 9.45 35.63
CA ARG A 376 5.21 10.28 35.71
C ARG A 376 4.29 9.73 36.79
N GLN A 377 3.61 10.60 37.53
CA GLN A 377 2.68 10.17 38.56
C GLN A 377 1.60 9.24 37.99
N ASP A 378 1.32 8.16 38.72
CA ASP A 378 0.25 7.23 38.38
C ASP A 378 -1.10 7.96 38.34
N SER A 379 -1.87 7.68 37.31
CA SER A 379 -3.16 8.33 37.04
C SER A 379 -4.01 7.43 36.15
N PRO A 380 -5.34 7.60 36.16
CA PRO A 380 -6.23 6.93 35.22
C PRO A 380 -5.79 7.10 33.75
N THR A 381 -5.12 8.21 33.42
CA THR A 381 -4.62 8.45 32.06
C THR A 381 -3.40 7.63 31.76
N LEU A 382 -2.47 7.56 32.71
CA LEU A 382 -1.30 6.72 32.55
C LEU A 382 -1.72 5.27 32.31
N ARG A 383 -2.75 4.82 33.03
CA ARG A 383 -3.38 3.50 32.85
C ARG A 383 -3.93 3.33 31.43
N ALA A 384 -4.79 4.24 30.96
CA ALA A 384 -5.38 4.18 29.62
C ALA A 384 -4.35 4.28 28.49
N PHE A 385 -3.32 5.13 28.67
CA PHE A 385 -2.19 5.23 27.75
C PHE A 385 -1.39 3.94 27.71
N ALA A 386 -1.09 3.33 28.86
CA ALA A 386 -0.38 2.07 28.96
C ALA A 386 -1.18 0.90 28.35
N ASP A 387 -2.51 0.89 28.48
CA ASP A 387 -3.38 -0.08 27.81
C ASP A 387 -3.29 0.07 26.29
N ALA A 388 -3.50 1.28 25.76
CA ALA A 388 -3.38 1.55 24.33
C ALA A 388 -1.98 1.22 23.78
N LEU A 389 -0.93 1.51 24.55
CA LEU A 389 0.45 1.20 24.18
C LEU A 389 0.74 -0.31 24.21
N ALA A 390 0.16 -1.06 25.15
CA ALA A 390 0.26 -2.52 25.19
C ALA A 390 -0.38 -3.14 23.94
N ASP A 391 -1.59 -2.70 23.59
CA ASP A 391 -2.30 -3.14 22.39
C ASP A 391 -1.52 -2.79 21.12
N TYR A 392 -0.99 -1.56 21.05
CA TYR A 392 -0.18 -1.12 19.91
C TYR A 392 1.08 -1.97 19.75
N PHE A 393 1.82 -2.25 20.83
CA PHE A 393 3.02 -3.08 20.74
C PHE A 393 2.69 -4.51 20.34
N ALA A 394 1.59 -5.10 20.81
CA ALA A 394 1.17 -6.41 20.35
C ALA A 394 0.88 -6.41 18.83
N LEU A 395 0.13 -5.41 18.35
CA LEU A 395 -0.16 -5.22 16.93
C LEU A 395 1.08 -4.98 16.07
N GLU A 396 2.02 -4.14 16.53
CA GLU A 396 3.27 -3.84 15.82
C GLU A 396 4.13 -5.09 15.68
N ARG A 397 4.37 -5.83 16.77
CA ARG A 397 5.17 -7.07 16.70
C ARG A 397 4.51 -8.14 15.83
N ALA A 398 3.19 -8.30 15.94
CA ALA A 398 2.42 -9.22 15.09
C ALA A 398 2.58 -8.88 13.60
N SER A 399 2.58 -7.60 13.27
CA SER A 399 2.75 -7.13 11.89
C SER A 399 4.17 -7.35 11.39
N LEU A 400 5.19 -7.05 12.20
CA LEU A 400 6.59 -7.34 11.86
C LEU A 400 6.79 -8.84 11.56
N TRP A 401 6.26 -9.72 12.42
CA TRP A 401 6.30 -11.16 12.21
C TRP A 401 5.64 -11.59 10.89
N LEU A 402 4.47 -11.02 10.57
CA LEU A 402 3.77 -11.36 9.33
C LEU A 402 4.54 -10.89 8.10
N PHE A 403 5.12 -9.68 8.14
CA PHE A 403 5.93 -9.15 7.04
C PHE A 403 7.20 -9.97 6.80
N GLU A 404 7.91 -10.36 7.86
CA GLU A 404 9.06 -11.28 7.76
C GLU A 404 8.66 -12.61 7.11
N THR A 405 7.51 -13.15 7.52
CA THR A 405 6.96 -14.40 6.97
C THR A 405 6.56 -14.27 5.49
N MET A 406 5.92 -13.16 5.11
CA MET A 406 5.54 -12.88 3.73
C MET A 406 6.76 -12.66 2.84
N GLN A 407 7.78 -11.93 3.32
CA GLN A 407 9.00 -11.72 2.55
C GLN A 407 9.71 -13.05 2.25
N HIS A 408 9.78 -13.95 3.24
CA HIS A 408 10.34 -15.29 3.04
C HIS A 408 9.66 -16.02 1.87
N ARG A 409 8.33 -15.93 1.78
CA ARG A 409 7.57 -16.53 0.67
C ARG A 409 7.73 -15.79 -0.65
N ILE A 410 7.84 -14.46 -0.60
CA ILE A 410 8.12 -13.64 -1.79
C ILE A 410 9.46 -14.06 -2.41
N ASP A 411 10.48 -14.28 -1.59
CA ASP A 411 11.78 -14.74 -2.08
C ASP A 411 11.68 -16.10 -2.77
N LEU A 412 10.90 -17.04 -2.20
CA LEU A 412 10.61 -18.34 -2.85
C LEU A 412 9.88 -18.17 -4.19
N ALA A 413 8.85 -17.33 -4.23
CA ALA A 413 8.08 -17.05 -5.45
C ALA A 413 8.93 -16.39 -6.55
N LEU A 414 9.92 -15.59 -6.15
CA LEU A 414 10.93 -15.03 -7.04
C LEU A 414 12.01 -16.03 -7.44
N GLY A 415 12.07 -17.22 -6.84
CA GLY A 415 13.09 -18.24 -7.11
C GLY A 415 14.41 -18.04 -6.35
N HIS A 416 14.42 -17.19 -5.33
CA HIS A 416 15.58 -16.96 -4.47
C HIS A 416 15.63 -17.96 -3.31
N THR A 417 16.81 -18.10 -2.71
CA THR A 417 16.93 -18.72 -1.38
C THR A 417 16.56 -17.68 -0.33
N PRO A 418 15.51 -17.90 0.48
CA PRO A 418 15.10 -16.92 1.46
C PRO A 418 16.19 -16.66 2.50
N THR A 419 16.44 -15.39 2.79
CA THR A 419 17.32 -14.99 3.89
C THR A 419 16.47 -14.62 5.10
N PRO A 420 16.87 -14.97 6.33
CA PRO A 420 16.16 -14.50 7.52
C PRO A 420 16.14 -12.96 7.55
N LEU A 421 14.96 -12.38 7.39
CA LEU A 421 14.73 -10.96 7.57
C LEU A 421 14.43 -10.68 9.04
N GLN A 422 15.04 -9.63 9.59
CA GLN A 422 14.70 -9.13 10.91
C GLN A 422 14.30 -7.66 10.79
N LEU A 423 12.99 -7.42 10.75
CA LEU A 423 12.45 -6.08 10.80
C LEU A 423 12.43 -5.60 12.26
N VAL A 424 12.74 -4.33 12.44
CA VAL A 424 12.76 -3.69 13.75
C VAL A 424 11.82 -2.49 13.78
N GLY A 425 11.45 -2.03 14.96
CA GLY A 425 10.49 -0.94 15.11
C GLY A 425 10.91 0.33 14.37
N VAL A 426 12.21 0.62 14.20
CA VAL A 426 12.66 1.78 13.42
C VAL A 426 12.32 1.68 11.93
N ASP A 427 11.92 0.50 11.44
CA ASP A 427 11.43 0.30 10.08
C ASP A 427 9.95 0.68 9.92
N VAL A 428 9.17 0.66 11.00
CA VAL A 428 7.72 0.96 10.97
C VAL A 428 7.44 2.42 10.56
N PRO A 429 8.08 3.46 11.14
CA PRO A 429 7.83 4.84 10.75
C PRO A 429 8.21 5.15 9.31
N LYS A 430 9.13 4.38 8.72
CA LYS A 430 9.55 4.52 7.32
C LYS A 430 8.39 4.26 6.35
N ILE A 431 7.39 3.49 6.78
CA ILE A 431 6.24 3.09 5.96
C ILE A 431 4.95 3.73 6.41
N PHE A 432 4.72 3.73 7.71
CA PHE A 432 3.43 4.15 8.26
C PHE A 432 3.48 5.55 8.85
N GLY A 433 4.63 6.23 8.81
CA GLY A 433 4.88 7.44 9.56
C GLY A 433 4.92 7.19 11.07
N PRO A 434 5.10 8.26 11.88
CA PRO A 434 5.08 8.15 13.34
C PRO A 434 3.81 7.46 13.85
N LYS A 435 3.93 6.64 14.89
CA LYS A 435 2.85 5.93 15.59
C LYS A 435 2.91 6.09 17.10
N LEU A 436 2.00 5.42 17.82
CA LEU A 436 1.84 5.55 19.28
C LEU A 436 3.15 5.28 20.06
N ARG A 437 4.03 4.41 19.55
CA ARG A 437 5.38 4.23 20.07
C ARG A 437 6.22 5.50 20.02
N ASP A 438 6.19 6.25 18.92
CA ASP A 438 6.94 7.49 18.76
C ASP A 438 6.40 8.57 19.70
N LEU A 439 5.08 8.61 19.90
CA LEU A 439 4.45 9.45 20.93
C LEU A 439 4.94 9.07 22.33
N ALA A 440 5.02 7.78 22.66
CA ALA A 440 5.55 7.31 23.94
C ALA A 440 7.03 7.69 24.13
N ALA A 441 7.84 7.54 23.07
CA ALA A 441 9.25 7.94 23.08
C ALA A 441 9.42 9.44 23.30
N GLU A 442 8.63 10.28 22.61
CA GLU A 442 8.64 11.75 22.75
C GLU A 442 8.22 12.18 24.17
N LEU A 443 7.10 11.65 24.65
CA LEU A 443 6.51 12.08 25.92
C LEU A 443 7.31 11.67 27.15
N PHE A 444 7.86 10.46 27.13
CA PHE A 444 8.53 9.89 28.26
C PHE A 444 10.05 9.88 28.09
N GLY A 445 10.61 10.30 26.95
CA GLY A 445 12.05 10.23 26.68
C GLY A 445 12.57 8.79 26.69
N LEU A 446 11.81 7.86 26.09
CA LEU A 446 12.12 6.44 26.07
C LEU A 446 12.97 6.08 24.86
N GLN A 447 13.90 5.15 25.05
CA GLN A 447 14.46 4.35 23.96
C GLN A 447 13.59 3.11 23.80
N ILE A 448 12.99 2.93 22.62
CA ILE A 448 12.07 1.81 22.36
C ILE A 448 12.57 1.00 21.16
N GLU A 449 12.96 -0.24 21.42
CA GLU A 449 13.32 -1.24 20.42
C GLU A 449 12.19 -2.25 20.29
N VAL A 450 11.78 -2.57 19.07
CA VAL A 450 10.71 -3.53 18.79
C VAL A 450 11.21 -4.50 17.74
N THR A 451 10.95 -5.78 17.93
CA THR A 451 11.19 -6.86 16.97
C THR A 451 9.91 -7.68 16.82
N SER A 452 9.87 -8.67 15.93
CA SER A 452 8.75 -9.62 15.88
C SER A 452 8.57 -10.46 17.16
N GLN A 453 9.55 -10.49 18.07
CA GLN A 453 9.53 -11.32 19.29
C GLN A 453 9.38 -10.54 20.59
N GLU A 454 9.93 -9.33 20.65
CA GLU A 454 9.97 -8.54 21.90
C GLU A 454 9.92 -7.04 21.66
N THR A 455 9.40 -6.32 22.67
CA THR A 455 9.48 -4.87 22.79
C THR A 455 10.27 -4.51 24.04
N LEU A 456 11.30 -3.67 23.88
CA LEU A 456 12.22 -3.29 24.92
C LEU A 456 12.20 -1.78 25.14
N LEU A 457 11.85 -1.36 26.35
CA LEU A 457 11.77 0.05 26.75
C LEU A 457 12.90 0.35 27.72
N ARG A 458 13.66 1.41 27.46
CA ARG A 458 14.76 1.87 28.34
C ARG A 458 14.66 3.34 28.66
N LYS A 459 14.94 3.69 29.92
CA LYS A 459 15.11 5.07 30.38
C LYS A 459 15.84 5.11 31.72
N ASP A 460 16.81 6.01 31.85
CA ASP A 460 17.53 6.31 33.10
C ASP A 460 18.06 5.05 33.84
N GLY A 461 18.54 4.07 33.08
CA GLY A 461 19.04 2.79 33.62
C GLY A 461 17.97 1.77 34.01
N HIS A 462 16.68 2.09 33.85
CA HIS A 462 15.58 1.14 33.95
C HIS A 462 15.26 0.52 32.60
N GLU A 463 14.90 -0.77 32.63
CA GLU A 463 14.55 -1.55 31.44
C GLU A 463 13.26 -2.34 31.70
N LEU A 464 12.39 -2.39 30.68
CA LEU A 464 11.21 -3.26 30.64
C LEU A 464 11.21 -4.03 29.31
N SER A 465 11.20 -5.36 29.41
CA SER A 465 11.06 -6.26 28.26
C SER A 465 9.65 -6.86 28.23
N LEU A 466 8.95 -6.69 27.11
CA LEU A 466 7.63 -7.26 26.83
C LEU A 466 7.79 -8.33 25.74
N ARG A 467 7.58 -9.60 26.10
CA ARG A 467 7.77 -10.77 25.20
C ARG A 467 6.45 -11.49 24.95
N PHE A 468 6.38 -12.24 23.84
CA PHE A 468 5.27 -13.14 23.55
C PHE A 468 5.32 -14.45 24.35
#